data_AF-A0A1Q6K6L7-F1
#
_entry.id   AF-A0A1Q6K6L7-F1
#
_cell.length_a   1.000
_cell.length_b   1.000
_cell.length_c   1.000
_cell.angle_alpha   90.00
_cell.angle_beta   90.00
_cell.angle_gamma   90.00
#
_symmetry.space_group_name_H-M   'P 1'
#
loop_
_entity.id
_entity.type
_entity.pdbx_description
1 polymer ?
#
loop_
_entity_poly.entity_id
_entity_poly.type
_entity_poly.pdbx_seq_one_letter_code
_entity_poly.pdbx_strand_id
1 'polypeptide(L)'
;MKISKKMAQIMTVLTVVLGILFATSMVFAAGYEIPSAKASGADNALGNIGSMVLSVAQIIGTAVAVIMLIVLAIKYISAAPNDKAEIKKHAVVYIVGAIVLFAASALLGIVKNFATGISST
;
A
#
# COMPACT_ATOMS: atom_id res chain seq x y z
N MET A 1 -1.58 25.66 51.21
CA MET A 1 -0.82 24.42 50.97
C MET A 1 0.17 24.69 49.84
N LYS A 2 1.47 24.86 50.14
CA LYS A 2 2.49 25.10 49.11
C LYS A 2 2.91 23.73 48.55
N ILE A 3 2.43 23.41 47.36
CA ILE A 3 2.81 22.18 46.67
C ILE A 3 4.23 22.37 46.14
N SER A 4 5.18 21.53 46.54
CA SER A 4 6.55 21.58 46.01
C SER A 4 6.53 21.24 44.52
N LYS A 5 7.41 21.85 43.71
CA LYS A 5 7.42 21.63 42.24
C LYS A 5 7.46 20.13 41.86
N LYS A 6 8.16 19.31 42.65
CA LYS A 6 8.19 17.85 42.48
C LYS A 6 6.86 17.16 42.83
N MET A 7 6.19 17.57 43.92
CA MET A 7 4.85 17.06 44.26
C MET A 7 3.78 17.45 43.24
N ALA A 8 3.83 18.68 42.72
CA ALA A 8 2.92 19.12 41.66
C ALA A 8 3.12 18.30 40.38
N GLN A 9 4.38 18.07 39.99
CA GLN A 9 4.71 17.26 38.82
C GLN A 9 4.25 15.81 38.97
N ILE A 10 4.34 15.21 40.16
CA ILE A 10 3.86 13.86 40.44
C ILE A 10 2.32 13.78 40.32
N MET A 11 1.60 14.77 40.85
CA MET A 11 0.14 14.82 40.74
C MET A 11 -0.32 14.94 39.28
N THR A 12 0.33 15.78 38.47
CA THR A 12 0.00 15.93 37.04
C THR A 12 0.24 14.65 36.27
N VAL A 13 1.39 13.99 36.47
CA VAL A 13 1.70 12.72 35.81
C VAL A 13 0.68 11.64 36.18
N LEU A 14 0.25 11.57 37.44
CA LEU A 14 -0.76 10.61 37.89
C LEU A 14 -2.11 10.80 37.18
N THR A 15 -2.59 12.04 37.03
CA THR A 15 -3.82 12.33 36.27
C THR A 15 -3.71 11.99 34.79
N VAL A 16 -2.55 12.19 34.16
CA VAL A 16 -2.34 11.85 32.74
C VAL A 16 -2.35 10.33 32.55
N VAL A 17 -1.68 9.58 33.43
CA VAL A 17 -1.67 8.10 33.38
C VAL A 17 -3.08 7.55 33.58
N LEU A 18 -3.85 8.11 34.52
CA LEU A 18 -5.23 7.67 34.75
C LEU A 18 -6.14 7.99 33.56
N GLY A 19 -5.97 9.15 32.91
CA GLY A 19 -6.70 9.52 31.70
C GLY A 19 -6.41 8.61 30.51
N ILE A 20 -5.17 8.15 30.35
CA ILE A 20 -4.79 7.18 29.31
C ILE A 20 -5.47 5.83 29.55
N LEU A 21 -5.52 5.36 30.80
CA LEU A 21 -6.16 4.09 31.14
C LEU A 21 -7.66 4.06 30.80
N PHE A 22 -8.38 5.18 31.04
CA PHE A 22 -9.79 5.32 30.65
C PHE A 22 -9.99 5.46 29.14
N ALA A 23 -9.05 6.07 28.41
CA ALA A 23 -9.14 6.19 26.95
C ALA A 23 -8.91 4.85 26.22
N THR A 24 -8.24 3.89 26.87
CA THR A 24 -7.90 2.58 26.28
C THR A 24 -8.89 1.46 26.57
N SER A 25 -9.94 1.70 27.37
CA SER A 25 -10.97 0.67 27.59
C SER A 25 -11.80 0.49 26.32
N MET A 26 -11.44 -0.50 25.51
CA MET A 26 -12.23 -0.96 24.37
C MET A 26 -13.53 -1.57 24.91
N VAL A 27 -14.64 -0.82 24.88
CA VAL A 27 -15.96 -1.41 25.13
C VAL A 27 -16.37 -2.15 23.86
N PHE A 28 -16.22 -3.48 23.89
CA PHE A 28 -16.70 -4.34 22.82
C PHE A 28 -18.23 -4.33 22.85
N ALA A 29 -18.88 -3.90 21.77
CA ALA A 29 -20.32 -4.02 21.59
C ALA A 29 -20.68 -5.48 21.29
N ALA A 30 -20.50 -6.36 22.29
CA ALA A 30 -20.90 -7.75 22.23
C ALA A 30 -22.44 -7.83 22.15
N GLY A 31 -22.98 -7.92 20.93
CA GLY A 31 -24.40 -8.10 20.68
C GLY A 31 -25.03 -7.12 19.68
N TYR A 32 -24.28 -6.16 19.11
CA TYR A 32 -24.76 -5.37 17.98
C TYR A 32 -24.28 -6.00 16.67
N GLU A 33 -25.10 -6.88 16.09
CA GLU A 33 -24.90 -7.26 14.69
C GLU A 33 -25.28 -6.06 13.82
N ILE A 34 -24.27 -5.40 13.24
CA ILE A 34 -24.51 -4.50 12.11
C ILE A 34 -25.20 -5.36 11.05
N PRO A 35 -26.40 -5.00 10.56
CA PRO A 35 -27.02 -5.74 9.48
C PRO A 35 -26.06 -5.68 8.28
N SER A 36 -25.35 -6.77 8.04
CA SER A 36 -24.52 -6.87 6.86
C SER A 36 -25.47 -6.97 5.67
N ALA A 37 -25.20 -6.17 4.64
CA ALA A 37 -25.88 -6.35 3.38
C ALA A 37 -25.69 -7.81 2.97
N LYS A 38 -26.79 -8.57 2.88
CA LYS A 38 -26.76 -9.96 2.46
C LYS A 38 -26.18 -9.97 1.05
N ALA A 39 -24.90 -10.30 0.93
CA ALA A 39 -24.19 -10.36 -0.34
C ALA A 39 -25.02 -11.23 -1.29
N SER A 40 -25.62 -10.59 -2.28
CA SER A 40 -26.29 -11.28 -3.37
C SER A 40 -25.22 -12.08 -4.13
N GLY A 41 -25.61 -13.09 -4.91
CA GLY A 41 -24.66 -13.81 -5.78
C GLY A 41 -23.84 -12.87 -6.68
N ALA A 42 -24.35 -11.67 -6.96
CA ALA A 42 -23.65 -10.63 -7.71
C ALA A 42 -22.48 -9.98 -6.95
N ASP A 43 -22.57 -9.81 -5.63
CA ASP A 43 -21.51 -9.17 -4.84
C ASP A 43 -20.26 -10.06 -4.77
N ASN A 44 -20.45 -11.37 -4.66
CA ASN A 44 -19.37 -12.35 -4.72
C ASN A 44 -18.74 -12.41 -6.11
N ALA A 45 -19.55 -12.35 -7.18
CA ALA A 45 -19.05 -12.30 -8.56
C ALA A 45 -18.25 -11.02 -8.83
N LEU A 46 -18.73 -9.87 -8.38
CA LEU A 46 -18.05 -8.57 -8.53
C LEU A 46 -16.74 -8.52 -7.75
N GLY A 47 -16.69 -9.06 -6.53
CA GLY A 47 -15.43 -9.20 -5.78
C GLY A 47 -14.41 -10.11 -6.47
N ASN A 48 -14.88 -11.22 -7.05
CA ASN A 48 -14.01 -12.14 -7.79
C ASN A 48 -13.48 -11.53 -9.09
N ILE A 49 -14.32 -10.79 -9.83
CA ILE A 49 -13.91 -10.07 -11.04
C ILE A 49 -12.93 -8.94 -10.68
N GLY A 50 -13.21 -8.16 -9.63
CA GLY A 50 -12.33 -7.07 -9.20
C GLY A 50 -10.93 -7.57 -8.81
N SER A 51 -10.86 -8.66 -8.04
CA SER A 51 -9.58 -9.26 -7.65
C SER A 51 -8.84 -9.89 -8.83
N MET A 52 -9.55 -10.48 -9.79
CA MET A 52 -8.95 -11.03 -11.02
C MET A 52 -8.38 -9.92 -11.91
N VAL A 53 -9.16 -8.87 -12.20
CA VAL A 53 -8.71 -7.73 -13.03
C VAL A 53 -7.50 -7.05 -12.41
N LEU A 54 -7.52 -6.82 -11.09
CA LEU A 54 -6.40 -6.21 -10.38
C LEU A 54 -5.13 -7.07 -10.45
N SER A 55 -5.27 -8.39 -10.32
CA SER A 55 -4.16 -9.33 -10.41
C SER A 55 -3.58 -9.39 -11.82
N VAL A 56 -4.43 -9.43 -12.85
CA VAL A 56 -4.00 -9.43 -14.26
C VAL A 56 -3.29 -8.13 -14.61
N ALA A 57 -3.83 -6.98 -14.19
CA ALA A 57 -3.20 -5.68 -14.42
C ALA A 57 -1.81 -5.59 -13.75
N GLN A 58 -1.66 -6.10 -12.53
CA GLN A 58 -0.38 -6.14 -11.85
C GLN A 58 0.64 -7.00 -12.61
N ILE A 59 0.25 -8.21 -13.03
CA ILE A 59 1.11 -9.13 -13.78
C ILE A 59 1.55 -8.50 -15.11
N ILE A 60 0.60 -7.99 -15.90
CA ILE A 60 0.92 -7.37 -17.21
C ILE A 60 1.79 -6.13 -17.02
N GLY A 61 1.48 -5.27 -16.05
CA GLY A 61 2.27 -4.08 -15.74
C GLY A 61 3.72 -4.43 -15.40
N THR A 62 3.93 -5.41 -14.51
CA THR A 62 5.29 -5.84 -14.16
C THR A 62 6.02 -6.51 -15.33
N ALA A 63 5.35 -7.38 -16.09
CA ALA A 63 5.96 -8.07 -17.23
C ALA A 63 6.41 -7.10 -18.32
N VAL A 64 5.57 -6.13 -18.68
CA VAL A 64 5.89 -5.12 -19.69
C VAL A 64 7.06 -4.24 -19.23
N ALA A 65 7.09 -3.83 -17.96
CA ALA A 65 8.20 -3.06 -17.40
C ALA A 65 9.54 -3.81 -17.52
N VAL A 66 9.55 -5.11 -17.17
CA VAL A 66 10.76 -5.94 -17.26
C VAL A 66 11.22 -6.09 -18.71
N ILE A 67 10.31 -6.43 -19.62
CA ILE A 67 10.66 -6.64 -21.05
C ILE A 67 11.24 -5.36 -21.65
N MET A 68 10.64 -4.21 -21.37
CA MET A 68 11.11 -2.90 -21.84
C MET A 68 12.55 -2.62 -21.41
N LEU A 69 12.89 -2.86 -20.14
CA LEU A 69 14.24 -2.65 -19.61
C LEU A 69 15.26 -3.62 -20.22
N ILE A 70 14.88 -4.88 -20.44
CA ILE A 70 15.75 -5.88 -21.08
C ILE A 70 16.08 -5.45 -22.52
N VAL A 71 15.08 -5.00 -23.28
CA VAL A 71 15.29 -4.54 -24.67
C VAL A 71 16.28 -3.37 -24.71
N LEU A 72 16.17 -2.41 -23.79
CA LEU A 72 17.11 -1.29 -23.69
C LEU A 72 18.52 -1.74 -23.31
N ALA A 73 18.65 -2.67 -22.37
CA ALA A 73 19.94 -3.21 -21.96
C ALA A 73 20.65 -3.89 -23.14
N ILE A 74 19.94 -4.73 -23.88
CA ILE A 74 20.46 -5.39 -25.09
C ILE A 74 20.88 -4.33 -26.12
N LYS A 75 20.00 -3.34 -26.40
CA LYS A 75 20.28 -2.27 -27.37
C LYS A 75 21.51 -1.45 -26.98
N TYR A 76 21.71 -1.17 -25.69
CA TYR A 76 22.89 -0.46 -25.21
C TYR A 76 24.18 -1.28 -25.37
N ILE A 77 24.13 -2.58 -25.09
CA ILE A 77 25.29 -3.48 -25.22
C ILE A 77 25.69 -3.62 -26.69
N SER A 78 24.73 -3.86 -27.59
CA SER A 78 24.99 -4.12 -29.01
C SER A 78 25.26 -2.88 -29.86
N ALA A 79 24.98 -1.67 -29.36
CA ALA A 79 25.20 -0.44 -30.10
C ALA A 79 26.68 -0.08 -30.25
N ALA A 80 27.02 0.52 -31.40
CA ALA A 80 28.34 1.10 -31.64
C ALA A 80 28.63 2.27 -30.67
N PRO A 81 29.91 2.59 -30.36
CA PRO A 81 30.26 3.63 -29.38
C PRO A 81 29.60 4.99 -29.63
N ASN A 82 29.39 5.36 -30.89
CA ASN A 82 28.74 6.61 -31.29
C ASN A 82 27.25 6.64 -30.89
N ASP A 83 26.54 5.52 -31.07
CA ASP A 83 25.11 5.41 -30.77
C ASP A 83 24.80 5.17 -29.28
N LYS A 84 25.81 4.76 -28.50
CA LYS A 84 25.66 4.57 -27.04
C LYS A 84 25.29 5.87 -26.32
N ALA A 85 25.71 7.03 -26.81
CA ALA A 85 25.40 8.33 -26.21
C ALA A 85 23.91 8.68 -26.37
N GLU A 86 23.37 8.51 -27.57
CA GLU A 86 21.94 8.69 -27.88
C GLU A 86 21.06 7.70 -27.09
N ILE A 87 21.45 6.42 -27.06
CA ILE A 87 20.70 5.40 -26.30
C ILE A 87 20.70 5.73 -24.81
N LYS A 88 21.81 6.19 -24.22
CA LYS A 88 21.87 6.58 -22.81
C LYS A 88 20.91 7.74 -22.51
N LYS A 89 20.82 8.73 -23.39
CA LYS A 89 19.89 9.88 -23.23
C LYS A 89 18.44 9.42 -23.23
N HIS A 90 18.06 8.55 -24.16
CA HIS A 90 16.70 8.03 -24.21
C HIS A 90 16.41 7.00 -23.11
N ALA A 91 17.40 6.20 -22.70
CA ALA A 91 17.25 5.18 -21.66
C ALA A 91 16.73 5.74 -20.33
N VAL A 92 17.10 6.98 -19.97
CA VAL A 92 16.61 7.64 -18.75
C VAL A 92 15.09 7.71 -18.72
N VAL A 93 14.45 8.10 -19.83
CA VAL A 93 12.99 8.22 -19.91
C VAL A 93 12.31 6.87 -19.71
N TYR A 94 12.86 5.82 -20.32
CA TYR A 94 12.31 4.47 -20.18
C TYR A 94 12.52 3.88 -18.78
N ILE A 95 13.67 4.15 -18.15
CA ILE A 95 13.95 3.73 -16.77
C ILE A 95 12.97 4.41 -15.80
N VAL A 96 12.74 5.71 -15.95
CA VAL A 96 11.76 6.45 -15.13
C VAL A 96 10.36 5.87 -15.34
N GLY A 97 9.97 5.60 -16.59
CA GLY A 97 8.70 4.95 -16.89
C GLY A 97 8.56 3.57 -16.23
N ALA A 98 9.61 2.75 -16.26
CA ALA A 98 9.60 1.44 -15.62
C ALA A 98 9.48 1.54 -14.09
N ILE A 99 10.18 2.47 -13.45
CA ILE A 99 10.08 2.69 -11.99
C ILE A 99 8.65 3.07 -11.60
N VAL A 100 8.00 3.96 -12.37
CA VAL A 100 6.61 4.34 -12.13
C VAL A 100 5.67 3.16 -12.30
N LEU A 101 5.87 2.33 -13.34
CA LEU A 101 5.05 1.13 -13.57
C LEU A 101 5.23 0.10 -12.44
N PHE A 102 6.46 -0.10 -11.96
CA PHE A 102 6.73 -0.97 -10.82
C PHE A 102 6.10 -0.46 -9.53
N ALA A 103 6.19 0.85 -9.25
CA ALA A 103 5.56 1.47 -8.10
C ALA A 103 4.02 1.32 -8.16
N ALA A 104 3.43 1.55 -9.33
CA ALA A 104 2.00 1.34 -9.55
C ALA A 104 1.62 -0.13 -9.30
N SER A 105 2.34 -1.09 -9.88
CA SER A 105 2.09 -2.53 -9.65
C SER A 105 2.24 -2.92 -8.18
N ALA A 106 3.18 -2.34 -7.44
CA ALA A 106 3.33 -2.57 -6.00
C ALA A 106 2.14 -2.00 -5.20
N LEU A 107 1.69 -0.79 -5.54
CA LEU A 107 0.51 -0.17 -4.92
C LEU A 107 -0.77 -0.98 -5.19
N LEU A 108 -0.95 -1.50 -6.41
CA LEU A 108 -2.08 -2.39 -6.74
C LEU A 108 -2.09 -3.65 -5.86
N GLY A 109 -0.91 -4.21 -5.56
CA GLY A 109 -0.78 -5.33 -4.63
C GLY A 109 -1.20 -4.99 -3.19
N ILE A 110 -0.84 -3.79 -2.71
CA ILE A 110 -1.27 -3.30 -1.39
C ILE A 110 -2.79 -3.12 -1.34
N VAL A 111 -3.37 -2.50 -2.37
CA VAL A 111 -4.83 -2.32 -2.49
C VAL A 111 -5.55 -3.66 -2.52
N LYS A 112 -5.02 -4.65 -3.25
CA LYS A 112 -5.55 -6.02 -3.26
C LYS A 112 -5.56 -6.62 -1.87
N ASN A 113 -4.44 -6.57 -1.16
CA ASN A 113 -4.31 -7.13 0.18
C ASN A 113 -5.22 -6.43 1.19
N PHE A 114 -5.36 -5.11 1.07
CA PHE A 114 -6.29 -4.32 1.90
C PHE A 114 -7.75 -4.69 1.64
N ALA A 115 -8.15 -4.80 0.36
CA ALA A 115 -9.49 -5.21 -0.03
C ALA A 115 -9.82 -6.63 0.46
N THR A 116 -8.87 -7.57 0.38
CA THR A 116 -9.05 -8.93 0.92
C THR A 116 -9.07 -8.94 2.45
N GLY A 117 -8.25 -8.11 3.11
CA GLY A 117 -8.20 -7.99 4.57
C GLY A 117 -9.50 -7.47 5.17
N ILE A 118 -10.14 -6.48 4.53
CA ILE A 118 -11.48 -5.97 4.93
C ILE A 118 -12.56 -7.03 4.73
N SER A 119 -12.50 -7.82 3.66
CA SER A 119 -13.49 -8.90 3.43
C SER A 119 -13.37 -10.08 4.40
N SER A 120 -12.31 -10.14 5.22
CA SER A 120 -12.03 -11.25 6.13
C SER A 120 -12.37 -10.95 7.61
N THR A 121 -12.88 -9.75 7.90
CA THR A 121 -13.33 -9.29 9.24
C THR A 121 -14.78 -8.87 9.17
#